data_AF-A0A6J2YDN8-F1
#
_entry.id   AF-A0A6J2YDN8-F1
#
_cell.length_a   1.000
_cell.length_b   1.000
_cell.length_c   1.000
_cell.angle_alpha   90.00
_cell.angle_beta   90.00
_cell.angle_gamma   90.00
#
_symmetry.space_group_name_H-M   'P 1'
#
loop_
_entity.id
_entity.type
_entity.pdbx_description
1 polymer ?
#
loop_
_entity_poly.entity_id
_entity_poly.type
_entity_poly.pdbx_seq_one_letter_code
_entity_poly.pdbx_strand_id
1 'polypeptide(L)'
;MGKVKRLRQKFHNACRKQNDNLNNTISFDSKALSNIELNTPTENIFSGINIDIEKLTNKLNDDGQSGKSYKSLKTELQESKTISKTEKLKIRRQVLLKKIDSLNQMKKEAKIRKKRKTISIIGDTNPLHDALPSLESLLKSHPKSQDSKVQAKKKRGIEKAKVRKKQLVQGIKIFNAVLNNKHFQKDPKQAISQHIQNFVNLDKQKAGRTHS
;
A
#
# COMPACT_ATOMS: atom_id res chain seq x y z
N MET A 1 37.51 26.48 -42.29
CA MET A 1 37.69 26.00 -40.89
C MET A 1 37.24 27.08 -39.92
N GLY A 2 36.24 26.83 -39.04
CA GLY A 2 36.09 27.63 -37.80
C GLY A 2 34.78 28.40 -37.50
N LYS A 3 33.57 27.88 -37.78
CA LYS A 3 32.32 28.58 -37.39
C LYS A 3 31.23 27.76 -36.67
N VAL A 4 31.55 26.62 -36.05
CA VAL A 4 30.53 25.78 -35.37
C VAL A 4 30.69 25.69 -33.84
N LYS A 5 31.83 26.13 -33.27
CA LYS A 5 32.10 25.99 -31.82
C LYS A 5 31.33 26.96 -30.90
N ARG A 6 30.80 28.09 -31.40
CA ARG A 6 30.20 29.14 -30.53
C ARG A 6 28.73 28.91 -30.14
N LEU A 7 27.97 28.06 -30.85
CA LEU A 7 26.55 27.85 -30.53
C LEU A 7 26.32 26.97 -29.30
N ARG A 8 27.19 25.99 -29.04
CA ARG A 8 27.06 25.14 -27.83
C ARG A 8 27.44 25.86 -26.54
N GLN A 9 28.33 26.85 -26.59
CA GLN A 9 28.80 27.55 -25.39
C GLN A 9 27.73 28.49 -24.79
N LYS A 10 26.84 29.08 -25.62
CA LYS A 10 25.74 29.92 -25.14
C LYS A 10 24.78 29.17 -24.20
N PHE A 11 24.47 27.90 -24.49
CA PHE A 11 23.54 27.13 -23.66
C PHE A 11 24.15 26.62 -22.36
N HIS A 12 25.46 26.38 -22.30
CA HIS A 12 26.13 25.93 -21.07
C HIS A 12 26.27 27.05 -20.02
N ASN A 13 26.41 28.31 -20.44
CA ASN A 13 26.57 29.44 -19.52
C ASN A 13 25.26 29.80 -18.79
N ALA A 14 24.09 29.55 -19.39
CA ALA A 14 22.79 29.85 -18.79
C ALA A 14 22.45 28.96 -17.57
N CYS A 15 22.93 27.70 -17.52
CA CYS A 15 22.72 26.81 -16.37
C CYS A 15 23.68 27.08 -15.19
N ARG A 16 24.74 27.87 -15.37
CA ARG A 16 25.78 28.05 -14.34
C ARG A 16 25.52 29.25 -13.40
N LYS A 17 24.50 30.08 -13.65
CA LYS A 17 24.24 31.33 -12.90
C LYS A 17 22.85 31.43 -12.26
N GLN A 18 22.32 30.32 -11.74
CA GLN A 18 21.14 30.31 -10.86
C GLN A 18 21.36 29.36 -9.67
N ASN A 19 22.44 29.55 -8.92
CA ASN A 19 22.64 28.91 -7.61
C ASN A 19 23.10 29.93 -6.56
N ASP A 20 22.66 31.17 -6.69
CA ASP A 20 22.72 32.14 -5.60
C ASP A 20 21.32 32.25 -5.00
N ASN A 21 21.19 31.79 -3.76
CA ASN A 21 20.05 31.93 -2.85
C ASN A 21 18.80 31.06 -3.07
N LEU A 22 18.95 29.75 -2.87
CA LEU A 22 17.90 28.95 -2.24
C LEU A 22 18.48 28.20 -1.04
N ASN A 23 18.75 28.97 0.03
CA ASN A 23 18.88 28.43 1.37
C ASN A 23 17.50 27.96 1.84
N ASN A 24 17.07 26.78 1.35
CA ASN A 24 16.00 26.05 2.00
C ASN A 24 16.64 25.18 3.08
N THR A 25 17.20 25.84 4.08
CA THR A 25 17.59 25.21 5.34
C THR A 25 16.31 24.71 5.97
N ILE A 26 16.13 23.40 5.98
CA ILE A 26 15.24 22.74 6.93
C ILE A 26 15.74 23.17 8.31
N SER A 27 15.03 24.09 8.96
CA SER A 27 15.29 24.44 10.34
C SER A 27 14.91 23.22 11.18
N PHE A 28 15.88 22.36 11.45
CA PHE A 28 15.80 21.52 12.62
C PHE A 28 15.93 22.44 13.83
N ASP A 29 14.91 22.47 14.69
CA ASP A 29 14.97 23.16 15.97
C ASP A 29 16.09 22.52 16.83
N SER A 30 17.31 23.06 16.70
CA SER A 30 18.49 22.64 17.46
C SER A 30 18.38 22.96 18.95
N LYS A 31 17.32 23.68 19.36
CA LYS A 31 17.07 24.07 20.75
C LYS A 31 16.64 22.91 21.66
N ALA A 32 16.24 21.78 21.09
CA ALA A 32 15.93 20.57 21.86
C ALA A 32 17.17 19.69 22.15
N LEU A 33 18.32 19.97 21.54
CA LEU A 33 19.54 19.15 21.66
C LEU A 33 20.62 19.79 22.54
N SER A 34 20.44 21.03 23.02
CA SER A 34 21.47 21.75 23.79
C SER A 34 21.58 21.32 25.26
N ASN A 35 20.70 20.45 25.75
CA ASN A 35 20.63 20.07 27.18
C ASN A 35 21.02 18.61 27.45
N ILE A 36 21.65 17.93 26.49
CA ILE A 36 22.20 16.59 26.70
C ILE A 36 23.71 16.75 26.71
N GLU A 37 24.29 16.86 27.90
CA GLU A 37 25.74 16.71 28.10
C GLU A 37 26.12 15.27 27.70
N LEU A 38 26.63 15.12 26.48
CA LEU A 38 27.25 13.86 26.07
C LEU A 38 28.61 13.79 26.76
N ASN A 39 28.67 13.03 27.85
CA ASN A 39 29.93 12.58 28.42
C ASN A 39 30.66 11.72 27.37
N THR A 40 31.54 12.36 26.62
CA THR A 40 32.44 11.66 25.71
C THR A 40 33.50 10.96 26.57
N PRO A 41 33.69 9.64 26.42
CA PRO A 41 34.73 8.93 27.16
C PRO A 41 36.09 9.51 26.78
N THR A 42 36.88 9.86 27.80
CA THR A 42 38.21 10.48 27.64
C THR A 42 39.26 9.50 27.14
N GLU A 43 38.99 8.20 27.23
CA GLU A 43 39.89 7.13 26.84
C GLU A 43 39.31 6.31 25.68
N ASN A 44 40.20 5.74 24.87
CA ASN A 44 39.84 4.87 23.77
C ASN A 44 39.27 3.55 24.31
N ILE A 45 37.92 3.42 24.31
CA ILE A 45 37.17 2.23 24.77
C ILE A 45 37.64 0.93 24.09
N PHE A 46 38.26 1.04 22.92
CA PHE A 46 38.70 -0.10 22.11
C PHE A 46 40.18 -0.49 22.30
N SER A 47 40.93 0.17 23.18
CA SER A 47 42.38 -0.04 23.33
C SER A 47 42.77 -1.47 23.73
N GLY A 48 41.86 -2.24 24.34
CA GLY A 48 42.09 -3.62 24.76
C GLY A 48 41.51 -4.71 23.84
N ILE A 49 40.88 -4.34 22.72
CA ILE A 49 40.18 -5.31 21.86
C ILE A 49 41.09 -5.71 20.71
N ASN A 50 41.60 -6.95 20.77
CA ASN A 50 42.38 -7.53 19.68
C ASN A 50 41.46 -8.32 18.74
N ILE A 51 41.03 -7.67 17.65
CA ILE A 51 40.11 -8.26 16.66
C ILE A 51 40.94 -8.95 15.58
N ASP A 52 40.91 -10.27 15.59
CA ASP A 52 41.53 -11.10 14.56
C ASP A 52 40.59 -11.23 13.35
N ILE A 53 41.00 -10.66 12.21
CA ILE A 53 40.19 -10.53 10.99
C ILE A 53 39.79 -11.90 10.44
N GLU A 54 40.64 -12.91 10.61
CA GLU A 54 40.42 -14.25 10.07
C GLU A 54 39.38 -15.06 10.88
N LYS A 55 39.12 -14.67 12.13
CA LYS A 55 38.14 -15.33 13.02
C LYS A 55 36.71 -14.76 12.93
N LEU A 56 36.52 -13.67 12.19
CA LEU A 56 35.20 -13.04 12.00
C LEU A 56 34.33 -13.86 11.04
N THR A 57 33.49 -14.73 11.58
CA THR A 57 32.55 -15.59 10.81
C THR A 57 31.23 -14.91 10.47
N ASN A 58 30.89 -13.81 11.16
CA ASN A 58 29.64 -13.09 10.96
C ASN A 58 29.77 -12.08 9.83
N LYS A 59 29.22 -12.42 8.66
CA LYS A 59 28.98 -11.45 7.57
C LYS A 59 27.70 -10.68 7.88
N LEU A 60 27.84 -9.47 8.42
CA LEU A 60 26.71 -8.53 8.50
C LEU A 60 26.24 -8.20 7.08
N ASN A 61 24.93 -8.14 6.90
CA ASN A 61 24.36 -7.64 5.66
C ASN A 61 24.74 -6.16 5.53
N ASP A 62 25.30 -5.80 4.38
CA ASP A 62 25.78 -4.43 4.12
C ASP A 62 24.59 -3.45 4.13
N ASP A 63 24.40 -2.74 5.25
CA ASP A 63 23.41 -1.68 5.43
C ASP A 63 23.69 -0.44 4.55
N GLY A 64 24.71 -0.50 3.69
CA GLY A 64 25.08 0.48 2.68
C GLY A 64 24.09 0.69 1.52
N GLN A 65 22.82 0.30 1.66
CA GLN A 65 21.76 0.61 0.67
C GLN A 65 21.63 2.12 0.39
N SER A 66 22.08 2.98 1.32
CA SER A 66 21.96 4.44 1.21
C SER A 66 23.00 5.09 0.24
N GLY A 67 24.13 4.42 -0.03
CA GLY A 67 25.25 4.98 -0.81
C GLY A 67 25.54 4.31 -2.16
N LYS A 68 24.79 3.26 -2.54
CA LYS A 68 25.08 2.47 -3.75
C LYS A 68 24.71 3.25 -5.01
N SER A 69 25.72 3.67 -5.77
CA SER A 69 25.52 4.27 -7.10
C SER A 69 24.78 3.29 -8.03
N TYR A 70 24.09 3.81 -9.06
CA TYR A 70 23.35 3.01 -10.06
C TYR A 70 24.18 1.88 -10.71
N LYS A 71 25.52 1.96 -10.67
CA LYS A 71 26.42 0.91 -11.16
C LYS A 71 26.44 -0.31 -10.23
N SER A 72 26.36 -0.13 -8.92
CA SER A 72 26.45 -1.20 -7.91
C SER A 72 25.17 -2.03 -7.82
N LEU A 73 24.01 -1.41 -8.10
CA LEU A 73 22.72 -2.12 -8.19
C LEU A 73 22.68 -3.13 -9.36
N LYS A 74 23.52 -2.95 -10.39
CA LYS A 74 23.60 -3.91 -11.50
C LYS A 74 24.35 -5.18 -11.15
N THR A 75 25.40 -5.07 -10.33
CA THR A 75 26.30 -6.18 -10.02
C THR A 75 25.69 -7.15 -9.01
N GLU A 76 24.80 -6.68 -8.14
CA GLU A 76 24.23 -7.50 -7.06
C GLU A 76 22.88 -8.13 -7.42
N LEU A 77 22.11 -7.53 -8.34
CA LEU A 77 20.76 -8.01 -8.69
C LEU A 77 20.72 -8.92 -9.93
N GLN A 78 21.77 -8.97 -10.75
CA GLN A 78 21.83 -9.83 -11.92
C GLN A 78 23.25 -10.36 -12.13
N GLU A 79 23.44 -11.64 -11.81
CA GLU A 79 24.52 -12.47 -12.35
C GLU A 79 24.65 -12.18 -13.86
N SER A 80 25.78 -11.55 -14.22
CA SER A 80 26.44 -11.45 -15.54
C SER A 80 25.63 -11.13 -16.82
N LYS A 81 24.33 -10.83 -16.78
CA LYS A 81 23.58 -10.47 -18.01
C LYS A 81 23.85 -9.03 -18.42
N THR A 82 24.51 -8.87 -19.56
CA THR A 82 24.67 -7.60 -20.26
C THR A 82 23.30 -7.09 -20.71
N ILE A 83 22.60 -6.36 -19.83
CA ILE A 83 21.30 -5.78 -20.16
C ILE A 83 21.40 -4.86 -21.39
N SER A 84 20.40 -4.96 -22.26
CA SER A 84 20.35 -4.18 -23.49
C SER A 84 20.13 -2.68 -23.23
N LYS A 85 20.43 -1.82 -24.20
CA LYS A 85 20.22 -0.36 -24.07
C LYS A 85 18.73 -0.02 -23.81
N THR A 86 17.82 -0.77 -24.42
CA THR A 86 16.37 -0.62 -24.26
C THR A 86 15.92 -1.01 -22.85
N GLU A 87 16.43 -2.10 -22.29
CA GLU A 87 16.17 -2.51 -20.91
C GLU A 87 16.69 -1.49 -19.90
N LYS A 88 17.92 -0.98 -20.08
CA LYS A 88 18.47 0.10 -19.24
C LYS A 88 17.54 1.31 -19.22
N LEU A 89 16.99 1.70 -20.38
CA LEU A 89 16.08 2.83 -20.47
C LEU A 89 14.75 2.56 -19.74
N LYS A 90 14.20 1.35 -19.88
CA LYS A 90 12.98 0.93 -19.15
C LYS A 90 13.19 0.95 -17.64
N ILE A 91 14.29 0.40 -17.15
CA ILE A 91 14.63 0.39 -15.71
C ILE A 91 14.76 1.83 -15.20
N ARG A 92 15.49 2.70 -15.91
CA ARG A 92 15.62 4.12 -15.52
C ARG A 92 14.26 4.80 -15.43
N ARG A 93 13.39 4.61 -16.42
CA ARG A 93 12.03 5.17 -16.42
C ARG A 93 11.22 4.63 -15.24
N GLN A 94 11.25 3.32 -14.99
CA GLN A 94 10.53 2.69 -13.88
C GLN A 94 11.02 3.21 -12.53
N VAL A 95 12.33 3.30 -12.32
CA VAL A 95 12.93 3.85 -11.10
C VAL A 95 12.52 5.32 -10.90
N LEU A 96 12.56 6.11 -11.97
CA LEU A 96 12.12 7.51 -11.91
C LEU A 96 10.64 7.63 -11.53
N LEU A 97 9.76 6.85 -12.17
CA LEU A 97 8.33 6.83 -11.86
C LEU A 97 8.09 6.42 -10.40
N LYS A 98 8.72 5.34 -9.94
CA LYS A 98 8.65 4.90 -8.55
C LYS A 98 9.07 6.00 -7.57
N LYS A 99 10.12 6.77 -7.90
CA LYS A 99 10.58 7.90 -7.07
C LYS A 99 9.55 9.03 -7.02
N ILE A 100 8.96 9.37 -8.16
CA ILE A 100 7.90 10.39 -8.24
C ILE A 100 6.67 9.95 -7.44
N ASP A 101 6.25 8.70 -7.59
CA ASP A 101 5.10 8.14 -6.90
C ASP A 101 5.32 8.14 -5.38
N SER A 102 6.49 7.71 -4.91
CA SER A 102 6.86 7.75 -3.49
C SER A 102 6.81 9.18 -2.94
N LEU A 103 7.38 10.17 -3.65
CA LEU A 103 7.31 11.58 -3.21
C LEU A 103 5.86 12.10 -3.16
N ASN A 104 5.03 11.72 -4.12
CA ASN A 104 3.62 12.12 -4.15
C ASN A 104 2.82 11.49 -3.00
N GLN A 105 3.08 10.22 -2.69
CA GLN A 105 2.50 9.51 -1.55
C GLN A 105 2.88 10.20 -0.23
N MET A 106 4.18 10.45 -0.01
CA MET A 106 4.66 11.16 1.19
C MET A 106 4.02 12.55 1.34
N LYS A 107 3.88 13.31 0.25
CA LYS A 107 3.20 14.63 0.27
C LYS A 107 1.72 14.51 0.63
N LYS A 108 1.03 13.50 0.09
CA LYS A 108 -0.39 13.25 0.38
C LYS A 108 -0.57 12.84 1.84
N GLU A 109 0.25 11.92 2.33
CA GLU A 109 0.25 11.47 3.72
C GLU A 109 0.55 12.62 4.69
N ALA A 110 1.53 13.47 4.40
CA ALA A 110 1.80 14.66 5.21
C ALA A 110 0.60 15.62 5.31
N LYS A 111 -0.13 15.84 4.20
CA LYS A 111 -1.36 16.66 4.20
C LYS A 111 -2.45 16.01 5.07
N ILE A 112 -2.65 14.70 4.92
CA ILE A 112 -3.63 13.94 5.69
C ILE A 112 -3.28 13.97 7.18
N ARG A 113 -2.00 13.76 7.51
CA ARG A 113 -1.49 13.80 8.88
C ARG A 113 -1.75 15.15 9.55
N LYS A 114 -1.48 16.26 8.85
CA LYS A 114 -1.80 17.61 9.35
C LYS A 114 -3.29 17.76 9.67
N LYS A 115 -4.18 17.34 8.76
CA LYS A 115 -5.64 17.38 8.98
C LYS A 115 -6.09 16.54 10.17
N ARG A 116 -5.53 15.34 10.33
CA ARG A 116 -5.85 14.46 11.46
C ARG A 116 -5.37 15.05 12.78
N LYS A 117 -4.15 15.59 12.82
CA LYS A 117 -3.62 16.28 14.00
C LYS A 117 -4.49 17.46 14.44
N THR A 118 -5.06 18.20 13.50
CA THR A 118 -5.94 19.34 13.83
C THR A 118 -7.33 18.91 14.29
N ILE A 119 -7.84 17.77 13.80
CA ILE A 119 -9.22 17.31 14.09
C ILE A 119 -9.25 16.38 15.33
N SER A 120 -8.20 15.62 15.57
CA SER A 120 -8.19 14.58 16.59
C SER A 120 -7.96 15.16 17.97
N ILE A 121 -8.93 14.93 18.85
CA ILE A 121 -8.87 15.28 20.27
C ILE A 121 -7.77 14.43 20.97
N ILE A 122 -7.49 13.23 20.47
CA ILE A 122 -6.55 12.26 21.04
C ILE A 122 -5.45 11.96 20.00
N GLY A 123 -4.58 12.91 19.70
CA GLY A 123 -3.35 12.69 18.91
C GLY A 123 -3.51 12.01 17.54
N ASP A 124 -2.40 11.62 16.91
CA ASP A 124 -2.39 10.87 15.64
C ASP A 124 -2.04 9.40 15.90
N THR A 125 -3.00 8.50 15.76
CA THR A 125 -2.84 7.05 16.04
C THR A 125 -2.32 6.24 14.85
N ASN A 126 -2.28 6.82 13.64
CA ASN A 126 -1.82 6.10 12.44
C ASN A 126 -0.38 5.59 12.49
N PRO A 127 0.59 6.28 13.14
CA PRO A 127 1.93 5.74 13.30
C PRO A 127 1.95 4.37 14.00
N LEU A 128 0.98 4.09 14.88
CA LEU A 128 0.86 2.79 15.54
C LEU A 128 0.42 1.71 14.55
N HIS A 129 -0.44 2.04 13.60
CA HIS A 129 -0.88 1.12 12.55
C HIS A 129 0.21 0.90 11.50
N ASP A 130 0.95 1.95 11.12
CA ASP A 130 2.03 1.85 10.13
C ASP A 130 3.25 1.08 10.67
N ALA A 131 3.46 1.07 11.99
CA ALA A 131 4.51 0.28 12.64
C ALA A 131 4.20 -1.23 12.65
N LEU A 132 3.00 -1.65 12.24
CA LEU A 132 2.65 -3.07 12.18
C LEU A 132 3.23 -3.71 10.90
N PRO A 133 3.70 -4.97 10.98
CA PRO A 133 4.10 -5.72 9.79
C PRO A 133 2.94 -5.83 8.80
N SER A 134 3.23 -5.75 7.50
CA SER A 134 2.20 -6.01 6.49
C SER A 134 1.71 -7.46 6.61
N LEU A 135 0.41 -7.68 6.39
CA LEU A 135 -0.19 -9.01 6.44
C LEU A 135 0.56 -10.00 5.53
N GLU A 136 1.07 -9.54 4.39
CA GLU A 136 1.86 -10.38 3.48
C GLU A 136 3.23 -10.77 4.06
N SER A 137 3.85 -9.90 4.87
CA SER A 137 5.06 -10.24 5.62
C SER A 137 4.79 -11.31 6.68
N LEU A 138 3.67 -11.19 7.41
CA LEU A 138 3.21 -12.18 8.39
C LEU A 138 2.92 -13.53 7.73
N LEU A 139 2.17 -13.53 6.63
CA LEU A 139 1.81 -14.73 5.87
C LEU A 139 3.02 -15.42 5.21
N LYS A 140 4.10 -14.70 4.92
CA LYS A 140 5.36 -15.29 4.44
C LYS A 140 6.20 -15.92 5.55
N SER A 141 6.03 -15.49 6.81
CA SER A 141 6.80 -16.01 7.95
C SER A 141 6.24 -17.29 8.55
N HIS A 142 4.98 -17.64 8.27
CA HIS A 142 4.36 -18.87 8.77
C HIS A 142 4.47 -19.99 7.73
N PRO A 143 4.86 -21.22 8.15
CA PRO A 143 4.75 -22.39 7.27
C PRO A 143 3.28 -22.55 6.92
N LYS A 144 3.00 -22.56 5.61
CA LYS A 144 1.65 -22.51 5.04
C LYS A 144 0.73 -23.56 5.67
N SER A 145 -0.12 -23.15 6.62
CA SER A 145 -1.37 -23.85 6.85
C SER A 145 -2.17 -23.76 5.56
N GLN A 146 -2.61 -24.91 5.06
CA GLN A 146 -3.42 -24.99 3.86
C GLN A 146 -4.81 -24.43 4.16
N ASP A 147 -4.91 -23.11 4.22
CA ASP A 147 -6.19 -22.44 4.30
C ASP A 147 -6.89 -22.66 2.95
N SER A 148 -7.95 -23.47 3.00
CA SER A 148 -8.82 -23.72 1.86
C SER A 148 -9.25 -22.38 1.29
N LYS A 149 -8.73 -22.05 0.10
CA LYS A 149 -9.13 -20.85 -0.63
C LYS A 149 -10.64 -20.90 -0.82
N VAL A 150 -11.37 -20.18 0.02
CA VAL A 150 -12.76 -19.80 -0.25
C VAL A 150 -12.69 -19.02 -1.56
N GLN A 151 -13.07 -19.68 -2.65
CA GLN A 151 -13.05 -19.07 -3.96
C GLN A 151 -13.99 -17.86 -3.89
N ALA A 152 -13.41 -16.65 -3.96
CA ALA A 152 -14.18 -15.44 -4.03
C ALA A 152 -15.12 -15.54 -5.23
N LYS A 153 -16.43 -15.66 -4.98
CA LYS A 153 -17.45 -15.70 -6.03
C LYS A 153 -17.27 -14.42 -6.86
N LYS A 154 -16.93 -14.59 -8.14
CA LYS A 154 -16.72 -13.46 -9.07
C LYS A 154 -17.95 -12.55 -9.04
N LYS A 155 -17.75 -11.24 -8.91
CA LYS A 155 -18.84 -10.26 -8.98
C LYS A 155 -19.52 -10.41 -10.34
N ARG A 156 -20.79 -10.82 -10.34
CA ARG A 156 -21.58 -10.95 -11.58
C ARG A 156 -21.71 -9.55 -12.20
N GLY A 157 -21.62 -9.48 -13.53
CA GLY A 157 -21.84 -8.22 -14.26
C GLY A 157 -23.27 -7.71 -14.08
N ILE A 158 -23.48 -6.42 -14.34
CA ILE A 158 -24.80 -5.79 -14.25
C ILE A 158 -25.76 -6.46 -15.25
N GLU A 159 -26.94 -6.84 -14.78
CA GLU A 159 -27.96 -7.45 -15.63
C GLU A 159 -28.48 -6.47 -16.71
N LYS A 160 -28.89 -7.03 -17.86
CA LYS A 160 -29.44 -6.25 -18.99
C LYS A 160 -30.62 -5.40 -18.51
N ALA A 161 -30.73 -4.17 -19.03
CA ALA A 161 -31.78 -3.21 -18.61
C ALA A 161 -33.21 -3.79 -18.73
N LYS A 162 -33.49 -4.58 -19.77
CA LYS A 162 -34.78 -5.27 -19.97
C LYS A 162 -35.11 -6.24 -18.83
N VAL A 163 -34.11 -6.98 -18.34
CA VAL A 163 -34.26 -7.93 -17.23
C VAL A 163 -34.53 -7.18 -15.93
N ARG A 164 -33.74 -6.14 -15.65
CA ARG A 164 -33.92 -5.26 -14.49
C ARG A 164 -35.32 -4.62 -14.46
N LYS A 165 -35.79 -4.10 -15.60
CA LYS A 165 -37.15 -3.56 -15.73
C LYS A 165 -38.22 -4.61 -15.43
N LYS A 166 -38.05 -5.84 -15.95
CA LYS A 166 -38.99 -6.94 -15.70
C LYS A 166 -39.03 -7.32 -14.22
N GLN A 167 -37.87 -7.48 -13.58
CA GLN A 167 -37.76 -7.77 -12.15
C GLN A 167 -38.39 -6.69 -11.28
N LEU A 168 -38.16 -5.41 -11.62
CA LEU A 168 -38.76 -4.28 -10.91
C LEU A 168 -40.28 -4.32 -11.01
N VAL A 169 -40.83 -4.50 -12.20
CA VAL A 169 -42.30 -4.58 -12.40
C VAL A 169 -42.88 -5.78 -11.65
N GLN A 170 -42.18 -6.92 -11.64
CA GLN A 170 -42.58 -8.09 -10.87
C GLN A 170 -42.55 -7.82 -9.36
N GLY A 171 -41.51 -7.13 -8.88
CA GLY A 171 -41.39 -6.70 -7.49
C GLY A 171 -42.54 -5.78 -7.05
N ILE A 172 -42.88 -4.78 -7.86
CA ILE A 172 -44.02 -3.89 -7.60
C ILE A 172 -45.33 -4.69 -7.52
N LYS A 173 -45.54 -5.63 -8.45
CA LYS A 173 -46.75 -6.47 -8.45
C LYS A 173 -46.86 -7.32 -7.18
N ILE A 174 -45.77 -7.97 -6.78
CA ILE A 174 -45.71 -8.78 -5.55
C ILE A 174 -45.98 -7.89 -4.34
N PHE A 175 -45.35 -6.73 -4.27
CA PHE A 175 -45.53 -5.79 -3.16
C PHE A 175 -46.99 -5.34 -3.02
N ASN A 176 -47.61 -4.93 -4.13
CA ASN A 176 -49.03 -4.54 -4.12
C ASN A 176 -49.94 -5.72 -3.71
N ALA A 177 -49.63 -6.95 -4.15
CA ALA A 177 -50.38 -8.13 -3.73
C ALA A 177 -50.26 -8.40 -2.22
N VAL A 178 -49.06 -8.21 -1.64
CA VAL A 178 -48.85 -8.33 -0.19
C VAL A 178 -49.62 -7.25 0.58
N LEU A 179 -49.59 -6.00 0.10
CA LEU A 179 -50.34 -4.91 0.72
C LEU A 179 -51.86 -5.13 0.68
N ASN A 180 -52.38 -5.75 -0.37
CA ASN A 180 -53.80 -6.06 -0.50
C ASN A 180 -54.25 -7.26 0.37
N ASN A 181 -53.31 -8.00 0.96
CA ASN A 181 -53.65 -9.16 1.79
C ASN A 181 -54.14 -8.73 3.18
N LYS A 182 -55.38 -9.09 3.51
CA LYS A 182 -56.02 -8.80 4.80
C LYS A 182 -55.23 -9.32 6.01
N HIS A 183 -54.57 -10.47 5.90
CA HIS A 183 -53.76 -11.03 7.00
C HIS A 183 -52.49 -10.23 7.24
N PHE A 184 -51.87 -9.72 6.18
CA PHE A 184 -50.67 -8.89 6.27
C PHE A 184 -50.98 -7.49 6.83
N GLN A 185 -52.13 -6.91 6.48
CA GLN A 185 -52.57 -5.62 7.02
C GLN A 185 -52.86 -5.66 8.53
N LYS A 186 -53.44 -6.77 9.02
CA LYS A 186 -53.72 -6.95 10.45
C LYS A 186 -52.45 -7.16 11.25
N ASP A 187 -51.67 -8.19 10.90
CA ASP A 187 -50.48 -8.60 11.65
C ASP A 187 -49.33 -9.00 10.71
N PRO A 188 -48.51 -8.02 10.24
CA PRO A 188 -47.48 -8.28 9.24
C PRO A 188 -46.40 -9.24 9.76
N LYS A 189 -46.05 -9.16 11.04
CA LYS A 189 -45.03 -10.03 11.66
C LYS A 189 -45.46 -11.51 11.65
N GLN A 190 -46.74 -11.78 11.94
CA GLN A 190 -47.26 -13.14 11.97
C GLN A 190 -47.41 -13.71 10.56
N ALA A 191 -47.87 -12.92 9.60
CA ALA A 191 -47.94 -13.32 8.20
C ALA A 191 -46.56 -13.69 7.63
N ILE A 192 -45.52 -12.92 7.96
CA ILE A 192 -44.14 -13.22 7.57
C ILE A 192 -43.64 -14.51 8.24
N SER A 193 -43.90 -14.69 9.54
CA SER A 193 -43.51 -15.89 10.28
C SER A 193 -44.13 -17.16 9.68
N GLN A 194 -45.44 -17.13 9.40
CA GLN A 194 -46.15 -18.24 8.75
C GLN A 194 -45.59 -18.54 7.36
N HIS A 195 -45.26 -17.51 6.57
CA HIS A 195 -44.66 -17.69 5.25
C HIS A 195 -43.31 -18.40 5.33
N ILE A 196 -42.44 -18.01 6.27
CA ILE A 196 -41.13 -18.64 6.49
C ILE A 196 -41.30 -20.09 6.94
N GLN A 197 -42.23 -20.37 7.86
CA GLN A 197 -42.52 -21.73 8.32
C GLN A 197 -42.99 -22.62 7.16
N ASN A 198 -43.93 -22.12 6.33
CA ASN A 198 -44.40 -22.84 5.15
C ASN A 198 -43.27 -23.09 4.15
N PHE A 199 -42.42 -22.09 3.91
CA PHE A 199 -41.27 -22.22 3.02
C PHE A 199 -40.29 -23.30 3.50
N VAL A 200 -39.91 -23.28 4.78
CA VAL A 200 -39.03 -24.29 5.39
C VAL A 200 -39.65 -25.68 5.33
N ASN A 201 -40.96 -25.80 5.59
CA ASN A 201 -41.65 -27.08 5.52
C ASN A 201 -41.68 -27.63 4.09
N LEU A 202 -41.92 -26.79 3.08
CA LEU A 202 -41.88 -27.18 1.67
C LEU A 202 -40.49 -27.65 1.24
N ASP A 203 -39.44 -26.94 1.67
CA ASP A 203 -38.06 -27.33 1.36
C ASP A 203 -37.69 -28.67 2.00
N LYS A 204 -38.13 -28.91 3.25
CA LYS A 204 -37.98 -30.22 3.92
C LYS A 204 -38.69 -31.34 3.16
N GLN A 205 -39.92 -31.10 2.69
CA GLN A 205 -40.69 -32.09 1.91
C GLN A 205 -40.06 -32.37 0.54
N LYS A 206 -39.50 -31.35 -0.12
CA LYS A 206 -38.75 -31.53 -1.38
C LYS A 206 -37.48 -32.36 -1.18
N ALA A 207 -36.73 -32.10 -0.11
CA ALA A 207 -35.53 -32.87 0.23
C ALA A 207 -35.85 -34.33 0.61
N GLY A 208 -37.00 -34.59 1.26
CA GLY A 208 -37.45 -35.95 1.55
C GLY A 208 -37.89 -36.74 0.31
N ARG A 209 -38.47 -36.07 -0.69
CA ARG A 209 -38.94 -36.70 -1.94
C ARG A 209 -37.83 -37.10 -2.92
N THR A 210 -36.63 -36.56 -2.79
CA THR A 210 -35.49 -36.92 -3.66
C THR A 210 -34.75 -38.19 -3.20
N HIS A 211 -35.19 -38.80 -2.10
CA HIS A 211 -34.55 -39.97 -1.49
C HIS A 211 -35.49 -41.18 -1.33
N SER A 212 -36.65 -41.17 -1.98
CA SER A 212 -37.57 -42.31 -2.08
C SER A 212 -37.87 -42.62 -3.54
#